data_AF-T1H9Z1-F1
#
_entry.id   AF-T1H9Z1-F1
#
_cell.length_a   1.000
_cell.length_b   1.000
_cell.length_c   1.000
_cell.angle_alpha   90.00
_cell.angle_beta   90.00
_cell.angle_gamma   90.00
#
_symmetry.space_group_name_H-M   'P 1'
#
loop_
_entity.id
_entity.type
_entity.pdbx_description
1 polymer ?
#
loop_
_entity_poly.entity_id
_entity_poly.type
_entity_poly.pdbx_seq_one_letter_code
_entity_poly.pdbx_strand_id
1 'polypeptide(L)'
;MLVSPTTLLVALRTITNLWRYEQQSRNAQQIADRASRLYDKLRLFVEDMAALGQNLDKSQVSYRQAMNKLASGRGNLIAQVEGFRSLGVEVKRTISTNVAEQALLSAEANDETGRLSQQPEAMQTDIPTSGEQPASADVGISNKL
;
A
#
# COMPACT_ATOMS: atom_id res chain seq x y z
N MET A 1 -76.67 37.09 -12.52
CA MET A 1 -75.80 36.36 -13.47
C MET A 1 -76.26 34.91 -13.50
N LEU A 2 -76.81 34.46 -14.62
CA LEU A 2 -77.23 33.07 -14.81
C LEU A 2 -76.00 32.27 -15.23
N VAL A 3 -75.56 31.34 -14.39
CA VAL A 3 -74.39 30.51 -14.71
C VAL A 3 -74.79 29.52 -15.79
N SER A 4 -74.10 29.54 -16.94
CA SER A 4 -74.33 28.60 -18.03
C SER A 4 -73.65 27.25 -17.71
N PRO A 5 -74.24 26.09 -18.07
CA PRO A 5 -73.67 24.77 -17.80
C PRO A 5 -72.21 24.60 -18.25
N THR A 6 -71.79 25.32 -19.30
CA THR A 6 -70.42 25.32 -19.80
C THR A 6 -69.44 25.97 -18.83
N THR A 7 -69.82 27.06 -18.14
CA THR A 7 -68.98 27.76 -17.16
C THR A 7 -68.75 26.91 -15.91
N LEU A 8 -69.75 26.15 -15.45
CA LEU A 8 -69.59 25.19 -14.35
C LEU A 8 -68.63 24.06 -14.72
N LEU A 9 -68.74 23.55 -15.95
CA LEU A 9 -67.89 22.47 -16.45
C LEU A 9 -66.42 22.93 -16.54
N VAL A 10 -66.19 24.17 -16.97
CA VAL A 10 -64.85 24.79 -16.95
C VAL A 10 -64.33 24.91 -15.51
N ALA A 11 -65.14 25.43 -14.57
CA ALA A 11 -64.74 25.57 -13.17
C ALA A 11 -64.36 24.21 -12.53
N LEU A 12 -65.15 23.16 -12.79
CA LEU A 12 -64.87 21.81 -12.29
C LEU A 12 -63.56 21.25 -12.84
N ARG A 13 -63.31 21.39 -14.16
CA ARG A 13 -62.04 20.99 -14.79
C ARG A 13 -60.85 21.74 -14.20
N THR A 14 -60.99 23.03 -13.93
CA THR A 14 -59.95 23.83 -13.28
C THR A 14 -59.64 23.31 -11.89
N ILE A 15 -60.65 22.95 -11.10
CA ILE A 15 -60.46 22.33 -9.78
C ILE A 15 -59.73 20.99 -9.92
N THR A 16 -60.15 20.11 -10.83
CA THR A 16 -59.47 18.82 -11.07
C THR A 16 -58.01 19.02 -11.47
N ASN A 17 -57.72 20.00 -12.33
CA ASN A 17 -56.36 20.33 -12.74
C ASN A 17 -55.53 20.89 -11.57
N LEU A 18 -56.12 21.71 -10.71
CA LEU A 18 -55.47 22.24 -9.50
C LEU A 18 -55.07 21.11 -8.54
N TRP A 19 -55.98 20.17 -8.27
CA TRP A 19 -55.68 18.99 -7.45
C TRP A 19 -54.56 18.15 -8.06
N ARG A 20 -54.55 17.97 -9.39
CA ARG A 20 -53.51 17.21 -10.08
C ARG A 20 -52.15 17.89 -9.98
N TYR A 21 -52.10 19.20 -10.20
CA TYR A 21 -50.89 20.00 -10.05
C TYR A 21 -50.35 19.94 -8.62
N GLU A 22 -51.23 20.15 -7.64
CA GLU A 22 -50.90 20.10 -6.22
C GLU A 22 -50.35 18.72 -5.83
N GLN A 23 -50.98 17.63 -6.27
CA GLN A 23 -50.49 16.27 -6.00
C GLN A 23 -49.12 16.01 -6.65
N GLN A 24 -48.92 16.48 -7.89
CA GLN A 24 -47.65 16.34 -8.59
C GLN A 24 -46.53 17.14 -7.88
N SER A 25 -46.82 18.36 -7.43
CA SER A 25 -45.90 19.19 -6.64
C SER A 25 -45.49 18.48 -5.35
N ARG A 26 -46.46 17.95 -4.58
CA ARG A 26 -46.18 17.19 -3.35
C ARG A 26 -45.34 15.94 -3.61
N ASN A 27 -45.64 15.18 -4.67
CA ASN A 27 -44.86 14.00 -5.03
C ASN A 27 -43.42 14.38 -5.41
N ALA A 28 -43.23 15.46 -6.19
CA ALA A 28 -41.91 15.95 -6.56
C ALA A 28 -41.10 16.37 -5.32
N GLN A 29 -41.72 17.07 -4.38
CA GLN A 29 -41.08 17.46 -3.11
C GLN A 29 -40.63 16.22 -2.31
N GLN A 30 -41.50 15.22 -2.18
CA GLN A 30 -41.16 13.98 -1.47
C GLN A 30 -40.02 13.20 -2.14
N ILE A 31 -39.98 13.19 -3.48
CA ILE A 31 -38.87 12.57 -4.23
C ILE A 31 -37.57 13.33 -3.96
N ALA A 32 -37.59 14.66 -4.01
CA ALA A 32 -36.42 15.49 -3.73
C ALA A 32 -35.89 15.28 -2.31
N ASP A 33 -36.78 15.28 -1.29
CA ASP A 33 -36.40 15.04 0.10
C ASP A 33 -35.78 13.66 0.31
N ARG A 34 -36.37 12.62 -0.31
CA ARG A 34 -35.83 11.25 -0.25
C ARG A 34 -34.50 11.14 -0.99
N ALA A 35 -34.38 11.75 -2.16
CA ALA A 35 -33.15 11.77 -2.94
C ALA A 35 -32.02 12.45 -2.18
N SER A 36 -32.30 13.60 -1.54
CA SER A 36 -31.34 14.32 -0.70
C SER A 36 -30.82 13.44 0.45
N ARG A 37 -31.74 12.84 1.22
CA ARG A 37 -31.38 11.91 2.32
C ARG A 37 -30.60 10.69 1.83
N LEU A 38 -30.95 10.16 0.66
CA LEU A 38 -30.24 9.02 0.07
C LEU A 38 -28.83 9.41 -0.34
N TYR A 39 -28.66 10.59 -0.92
CA TYR A 39 -27.37 11.13 -1.31
C TYR A 39 -26.46 11.31 -0.08
N ASP A 40 -26.97 11.89 0.99
CA ASP A 40 -26.21 12.05 2.24
C ASP A 40 -25.77 10.72 2.82
N LYS A 41 -26.66 9.71 2.82
CA LYS A 41 -26.33 8.36 3.27
C LYS A 41 -25.26 7.71 2.40
N LEU A 42 -25.37 7.85 1.09
CA LEU A 42 -24.37 7.32 0.17
C LEU A 42 -23.01 7.99 0.37
N ARG A 43 -23.00 9.30 0.59
CA ARG A 43 -21.77 10.05 0.90
C ARG A 43 -21.08 9.50 2.15
N LEU A 44 -21.82 9.34 3.25
CA LEU A 44 -21.29 8.77 4.49
C LEU A 44 -20.80 7.34 4.28
N PHE A 45 -21.55 6.53 3.54
CA PHE A 45 -21.14 5.15 3.24
C PHE A 45 -19.83 5.08 2.43
N VAL A 46 -19.63 5.98 1.46
CA VAL A 46 -18.37 6.06 0.71
C VAL A 46 -17.20 6.43 1.62
N GLU A 47 -17.43 7.34 2.58
CA GLU A 47 -16.43 7.73 3.58
C GLU A 47 -16.06 6.53 4.49
N ASP A 48 -17.06 5.78 4.97
CA ASP A 48 -16.85 4.56 5.75
C ASP A 48 -16.06 3.50 4.96
N MET A 49 -16.35 3.32 3.67
CA MET A 49 -15.63 2.38 2.80
C MET A 49 -14.18 2.82 2.54
N ALA A 50 -13.93 4.11 2.39
CA ALA A 50 -12.57 4.63 2.28
C ALA A 50 -11.76 4.38 3.56
N ALA A 51 -12.36 4.62 4.73
CA ALA A 51 -11.74 4.33 6.03
C ALA A 51 -11.46 2.83 6.22
N LEU A 52 -12.39 1.97 5.79
CA LEU A 52 -12.21 0.51 5.82
C LEU A 52 -11.02 0.08 4.94
N GLY A 53 -10.89 0.63 3.73
CA GLY A 53 -9.75 0.37 2.86
C GLY A 53 -8.41 0.67 3.53
N GLN A 54 -8.30 1.84 4.18
CA GLN A 54 -7.09 2.20 4.93
C GLN A 54 -6.79 1.24 6.09
N ASN A 55 -7.82 0.75 6.78
CA ASN A 55 -7.66 -0.20 7.87
C ASN A 55 -7.23 -1.58 7.37
N LEU A 56 -7.71 -2.01 6.21
CA LEU A 56 -7.25 -3.23 5.56
C LEU A 56 -5.78 -3.13 5.13
N ASP A 57 -5.36 -2.00 4.57
CA ASP A 57 -3.95 -1.77 4.22
C ASP A 57 -3.05 -1.84 5.46
N LYS A 58 -3.45 -1.20 6.56
CA LYS A 58 -2.74 -1.28 7.85
C LYS A 58 -2.68 -2.71 8.37
N SER A 59 -3.79 -3.43 8.31
CA SER A 59 -3.86 -4.83 8.71
C SER A 59 -2.92 -5.70 7.87
N GLN A 60 -2.88 -5.47 6.55
CA GLN A 60 -2.00 -6.18 5.63
C GLN A 60 -0.51 -5.89 5.93
N VAL A 61 -0.16 -4.65 6.25
CA VAL A 61 1.20 -4.29 6.69
C VAL A 61 1.56 -5.02 7.98
N SER A 62 0.69 -5.00 8.98
CA SER A 62 0.89 -5.71 10.25
C SER A 62 1.06 -7.21 10.04
N TYR A 63 0.21 -7.81 9.20
CA TYR A 63 0.30 -9.21 8.80
C TYR A 63 1.65 -9.54 8.15
N ARG A 64 2.09 -8.74 7.17
CA ARG A 64 3.40 -8.92 6.53
C ARG A 64 4.56 -8.81 7.52
N GLN A 65 4.50 -7.85 8.45
CA GLN A 65 5.52 -7.72 9.49
C GLN A 65 5.55 -8.94 10.42
N ALA A 66 4.38 -9.44 10.83
CA ALA A 66 4.28 -10.66 11.63
C ALA A 66 4.84 -11.87 10.87
N MET A 67 4.51 -12.01 9.58
CA MET A 67 5.00 -13.10 8.75
C MET A 67 6.52 -13.03 8.53
N ASN A 68 7.08 -11.82 8.35
CA ASN A 68 8.53 -11.63 8.30
C ASN A 68 9.20 -12.07 9.60
N LYS A 69 8.66 -11.73 10.76
CA LYS A 69 9.21 -12.19 12.05
C LYS A 69 9.08 -13.70 12.23
N LEU A 70 8.00 -14.29 11.70
CA LEU A 70 7.72 -15.71 11.83
C LEU A 70 8.62 -16.57 10.93
N ALA A 71 8.68 -16.25 9.63
CA ALA A 71 9.22 -17.14 8.60
C ALA A 71 10.31 -16.52 7.71
N SER A 72 10.14 -15.29 7.21
CA SER A 72 11.00 -14.81 6.09
C SER A 72 12.14 -13.88 6.47
N GLY A 73 12.13 -13.31 7.68
CA GLY A 73 13.09 -12.31 8.13
C GLY A 73 14.41 -12.89 8.63
N ARG A 74 15.44 -12.04 8.74
CA ARG A 74 16.72 -12.39 9.37
C ARG A 74 16.50 -12.69 10.86
N GLY A 75 16.83 -13.92 11.27
CA GLY A 75 16.52 -14.40 12.62
C GLY A 75 15.04 -14.73 12.82
N ASN A 76 14.36 -15.25 11.78
CA ASN A 76 12.98 -15.68 11.89
C ASN A 76 12.80 -16.76 12.99
N LEU A 77 11.65 -16.70 13.66
CA LEU A 77 11.38 -17.55 14.83
C LEU A 77 11.36 -19.03 14.49
N ILE A 78 10.88 -19.41 13.29
CA ILE A 78 10.84 -20.81 12.89
C ILE A 78 12.25 -21.39 12.74
N ALA A 79 13.17 -20.69 12.09
CA ALA A 79 14.56 -21.11 11.95
C ALA A 79 15.27 -21.20 13.31
N GLN A 80 15.00 -20.28 14.23
CA GLN A 80 15.55 -20.35 15.60
C GLN A 80 15.05 -21.58 16.37
N VAL A 81 13.75 -21.88 16.27
CA VAL A 81 13.14 -23.02 16.97
C VAL A 81 13.57 -24.36 16.34
N GLU A 82 13.67 -24.46 15.02
CA GLU A 82 14.25 -25.64 14.36
C GLU A 82 15.74 -25.82 14.72
N GLY A 83 16.48 -24.72 14.95
CA GLY A 83 17.82 -24.77 15.52
C GLY A 83 17.89 -25.51 16.86
N PHE A 84 16.92 -25.31 17.76
CA PHE A 84 16.85 -26.05 19.03
C PHE A 84 16.56 -27.54 18.86
N ARG A 85 15.81 -27.93 17.81
CA ARG A 85 15.62 -29.34 17.47
C ARG A 85 16.94 -30.00 17.07
N SER A 86 17.79 -29.30 16.32
CA SER A 86 19.13 -29.80 15.97
C SER A 86 20.05 -29.96 17.19
N LEU A 87 19.79 -29.21 18.25
CA LEU A 87 20.51 -29.26 19.54
C LEU A 87 19.94 -30.30 20.53
N GLY A 88 19.00 -31.14 20.10
CA GLY A 88 18.50 -32.28 20.90
C GLY A 88 17.32 -31.98 21.84
N VAL A 89 16.65 -30.85 21.68
CA VAL A 89 15.43 -30.53 22.45
C VAL A 89 14.24 -31.36 21.93
N GLU A 90 13.54 -32.05 22.84
CA GLU A 90 12.43 -32.94 22.52
C GLU A 90 11.15 -32.15 22.19
N VAL A 91 10.69 -32.20 20.93
CA VAL A 91 9.49 -31.47 20.48
C VAL A 91 8.34 -32.45 20.27
N LYS A 92 7.26 -32.31 21.07
CA LYS A 92 6.07 -33.20 21.04
C LYS A 92 5.17 -33.03 19.81
N ARG A 93 5.20 -31.89 19.11
CA ARG A 93 4.48 -31.62 17.84
C ARG A 93 5.25 -30.61 17.00
N THR A 94 5.54 -30.96 15.75
CA THR A 94 6.25 -30.14 14.78
C THR A 94 5.34 -29.08 14.16
N ILE A 95 5.93 -27.93 13.81
CA ILE A 95 5.29 -26.89 12.99
C ILE A 95 5.17 -27.45 11.56
N SER A 96 4.05 -27.19 10.90
CA SER A 96 3.75 -27.71 9.55
C SER A 96 4.92 -27.50 8.58
N THR A 97 5.38 -28.58 7.95
CA THR A 97 6.63 -28.68 7.21
C THR A 97 6.80 -27.64 6.10
N ASN A 98 5.70 -27.24 5.46
CA ASN A 98 5.71 -26.27 4.35
C ASN A 98 6.17 -24.86 4.78
N VAL A 99 5.80 -24.40 5.97
CA VAL A 99 6.18 -23.05 6.44
C VAL A 99 7.61 -23.06 6.98
N ALA A 100 8.03 -24.18 7.58
CA ALA A 100 9.40 -24.35 8.07
C ALA A 100 10.43 -24.43 6.94
N GLU A 101 10.12 -25.14 5.85
CA GLU A 101 11.00 -25.25 4.69
C GLU A 101 11.16 -23.90 3.96
N GLN A 102 10.07 -23.14 3.77
CA GLN A 102 10.13 -21.79 3.20
C GLN A 102 10.94 -20.82 4.07
N ALA A 103 10.81 -20.92 5.40
CA ALA A 103 11.56 -20.10 6.33
C ALA A 103 13.07 -20.39 6.28
N LEU A 104 13.44 -21.67 6.16
CA LEU A 104 14.83 -22.10 6.08
C LEU A 104 15.51 -21.66 4.78
N LEU A 105 14.85 -21.91 3.63
CA LEU A 105 15.33 -21.48 2.30
C LEU A 105 15.53 -19.96 2.21
N SER A 106 14.63 -19.19 2.84
CA SER A 106 14.77 -17.73 2.88
C SER A 106 15.90 -17.25 3.81
N ALA A 107 16.26 -18.00 4.84
CA ALA A 107 17.40 -17.68 5.70
C ALA A 107 18.74 -17.92 4.98
N GLU A 108 18.85 -19.03 4.24
CA GLU A 108 20.06 -19.40 3.49
C GLU A 108 20.36 -18.41 2.35
N ALA A 109 19.34 -17.95 1.62
CA ALA A 109 19.50 -16.96 0.55
C ALA A 109 19.97 -15.57 1.04
N ASN A 110 19.59 -15.20 2.27
CA ASN A 110 19.98 -13.92 2.87
C ASN A 110 21.44 -13.92 3.34
N ASP A 111 21.98 -15.07 3.74
CA ASP A 111 23.38 -15.21 4.17
C ASP A 111 24.37 -15.17 2.99
N GLU A 112 24.01 -15.70 1.81
CA GLU A 112 24.89 -15.61 0.62
C GLU A 112 25.06 -14.16 0.13
N THR A 113 24.01 -13.36 0.16
CA THR A 113 24.05 -11.94 -0.26
C THR A 113 24.93 -11.10 0.68
N GLY A 114 24.98 -11.45 1.98
CA GLY A 114 25.88 -10.82 2.94
C GLY A 114 27.37 -11.16 2.73
N ARG A 115 27.67 -12.33 2.16
CA ARG A 115 29.05 -12.80 1.92
C ARG A 115 29.68 -12.19 0.67
N LEU A 116 28.92 -11.91 -0.38
CA LEU A 116 29.44 -11.22 -1.58
C LEU A 116 29.78 -9.73 -1.34
N SER A 117 29.31 -9.15 -0.24
CA SER A 117 29.57 -7.73 0.11
C SER A 117 30.86 -7.51 0.90
N GLN A 118 31.58 -8.58 1.26
CA GLN A 118 32.84 -8.53 2.03
C GLN A 118 33.98 -9.20 1.25
N GLN A 119 34.32 -8.68 0.08
CA GLN A 119 35.66 -8.89 -0.48
C GLN A 119 36.53 -7.71 -0.03
N PRO A 120 37.53 -7.89 0.85
CA PRO A 120 38.52 -6.85 1.07
C PRO A 120 39.39 -6.74 -0.17
N GLU A 121 39.39 -5.58 -0.83
CA GLU A 121 40.48 -5.17 -1.71
C GLU A 121 41.77 -5.10 -0.88
N ALA A 122 42.61 -6.14 -0.95
CA ALA A 122 43.98 -6.04 -0.47
C ALA A 122 44.89 -7.00 -1.26
N MET A 123 45.53 -6.47 -2.31
CA MET A 123 46.95 -6.65 -2.66
C MET A 123 47.21 -6.11 -4.07
N GLN A 124 47.47 -4.81 -4.17
CA GLN A 124 48.25 -4.27 -5.29
C GLN A 124 49.71 -4.42 -4.87
N THR A 125 50.40 -5.41 -5.43
CA THR A 125 51.83 -5.61 -5.24
C THR A 125 52.57 -4.69 -6.21
N ASP A 126 53.53 -3.95 -5.65
CA ASP A 126 54.48 -3.10 -6.37
C ASP A 126 55.13 -3.84 -7.55
N ILE A 127 55.19 -3.16 -8.70
CA ILE A 127 56.09 -3.53 -9.80
C ILE A 127 57.38 -2.73 -9.61
N PRO A 128 58.58 -3.33 -9.53
CA PRO A 128 59.82 -2.57 -9.56
C PRO A 128 60.16 -2.24 -11.01
N THR A 129 60.31 -0.95 -11.34
CA THR A 129 60.96 -0.54 -12.59
C THR A 129 62.30 0.10 -12.25
N SER A 130 63.35 -0.71 -12.24
CA SER A 130 64.72 -0.24 -12.34
C SER A 130 65.01 0.13 -13.80
N GLY A 131 65.57 1.31 -14.03
CA GLY A 131 66.22 1.64 -15.30
C GLY A 131 66.18 3.12 -15.67
N GLU A 132 67.36 3.73 -15.64
CA GLU A 132 67.74 4.96 -16.35
C GLU A 132 67.25 6.33 -15.85
N GLN A 133 68.05 6.90 -14.95
CA GLN A 133 68.56 8.27 -15.11
C GLN A 133 69.89 8.18 -15.88
N PRO A 134 70.27 9.17 -16.72
CA PRO A 134 70.88 10.37 -16.15
C PRO A 134 70.64 11.71 -16.87
N ALA A 135 70.57 12.74 -16.02
CA ALA A 135 71.23 14.05 -16.09
C ALA A 135 71.36 14.83 -17.41
N SER A 136 70.78 16.03 -17.43
CA SER A 136 71.50 17.33 -17.39
C SER A 136 70.47 18.47 -17.51
N ALA A 137 70.27 19.26 -16.45
CA ALA A 137 70.73 20.66 -16.35
C ALA A 137 70.12 21.60 -17.41
N ASP A 138 69.27 22.53 -17.00
CA ASP A 138 69.64 23.95 -16.98
C ASP A 138 68.62 24.83 -16.23
N VAL A 139 69.17 25.87 -15.63
CA VAL A 139 68.58 26.95 -14.84
C VAL A 139 67.90 27.96 -15.75
N GLY A 140 66.78 28.58 -15.35
CA GLY A 140 66.30 29.75 -16.09
C GLY A 140 64.87 30.25 -15.85
N ILE A 141 64.71 31.08 -14.80
CA ILE A 141 64.17 32.45 -14.83
C ILE A 141 62.86 32.74 -15.61
N SER A 142 61.89 33.31 -14.85
CA SER A 142 60.87 34.32 -15.21
C SER A 142 59.97 34.14 -16.45
N ASN A 143 58.66 34.38 -16.31
CA ASN A 143 58.08 35.72 -16.40
C ASN A 143 56.55 35.70 -16.23
N LYS A 144 56.05 36.85 -15.74
CA LYS A 144 54.67 37.31 -15.68
C LYS A 144 53.90 37.12 -16.99
N LEU A 145 52.60 36.84 -16.89
CA LEU A 145 51.52 37.84 -17.08
C LEU A 145 50.27 37.39 -16.32
#